data_AF-A0A4Q5UHV4-F1
#
_entry.id   AF-A0A4Q5UHV4-F1
#
_cell.length_a   1.000
_cell.length_b   1.000
_cell.length_c   1.000
_cell.angle_alpha   90.00
_cell.angle_beta   90.00
_cell.angle_gamma   90.00
#
_symmetry.space_group_name_H-M   'P 1'
#
loop_
_entity.id
_entity.type
_entity.pdbx_description
1 polymer ?
#
loop_
_entity_poly.entity_id
_entity_poly.type
_entity_poly.pdbx_seq_one_letter_code
_entity_poly.pdbx_strand_id
1 'polypeptide(L)'
;MNKYIFILLVSVISFCGVGHAQLPVDSLVKISKQQRALAFLDSVGKLAPSRHWPNVDADLFLVNLRTFALTPLRFYEGKGTNFCAYSAITYIPLNYDPEGFSRFMVTLYREGKAKMGKVWFRPGKPIRTEAGLIRYKGALDISPAGQMWFLCLADRFKGYLNVFNRNFNKGDENTLWASTNFAKFNRMLRRLFLFEVHAKGSDLIRPPVKDLYSYLSEKITQGPIFLYLNNRLLYKKKHVVTRFG
;
A
#
# COMPACT_ATOMS: atom_id res chain seq x y z
N MET A 1 13.86 44.05 66.99
CA MET A 1 15.10 44.54 66.36
C MET A 1 16.11 43.39 66.31
N ASN A 2 16.47 43.01 65.08
CA ASN A 2 17.57 42.15 64.61
C ASN A 2 18.03 40.95 65.46
N LYS A 3 17.61 39.75 65.02
CA LYS A 3 18.27 38.48 65.36
C LYS A 3 19.29 38.14 64.26
N TYR A 4 20.57 38.09 64.63
CA TYR A 4 21.61 37.42 63.85
C TYR A 4 21.70 35.97 64.32
N ILE A 5 21.64 35.00 63.40
CA ILE A 5 22.03 33.62 63.68
C ILE A 5 23.13 33.24 62.70
N PHE A 6 24.27 32.90 63.29
CA PHE A 6 25.53 32.49 62.70
C PHE A 6 25.38 31.15 61.97
N ILE A 7 25.90 31.07 60.75
CA ILE A 7 25.99 29.86 59.94
C ILE A 7 27.28 29.14 60.30
N LEU A 8 27.20 27.87 60.73
CA LEU A 8 28.35 26.98 60.82
C LEU A 8 28.25 25.93 59.70
N LEU A 9 29.16 26.06 58.73
CA LEU A 9 29.37 25.11 57.63
C LEU A 9 30.04 23.84 58.18
N VAL A 10 29.42 22.67 58.00
CA VAL A 10 30.10 21.38 58.14
C VAL A 10 30.15 20.72 56.77
N SER A 11 31.37 20.66 56.23
CA SER A 11 31.75 19.95 55.02
C SER A 11 31.77 18.45 55.27
N VAL A 12 30.85 17.70 54.65
CA VAL A 12 30.96 16.24 54.52
C VAL A 12 31.43 15.94 53.09
N ILE A 13 32.69 15.53 53.00
CA ILE A 13 33.30 14.96 51.81
C ILE A 13 32.73 13.54 51.67
N SER A 14 31.75 13.37 50.79
CA SER A 14 31.32 12.04 50.36
C SER A 14 32.04 11.68 49.06
N PHE A 15 32.95 10.72 49.18
CA PHE A 15 33.57 9.99 48.08
C PHE A 15 32.49 9.36 47.19
N CYS A 16 32.14 10.01 46.08
CA CYS A 16 31.46 9.33 44.98
C CYS A 16 32.50 8.46 44.27
N GLY A 17 32.53 7.17 44.61
CA GLY A 17 33.18 6.17 43.77
C GLY A 17 32.61 6.27 42.36
N VAL A 18 33.48 6.50 41.38
CA VAL A 18 33.14 6.49 39.96
C VAL A 18 32.89 5.03 39.57
N GLY A 19 31.71 4.52 39.94
CA GLY A 19 31.15 3.38 39.26
C GLY A 19 30.86 3.81 37.83
N HIS A 20 31.70 3.39 36.88
CA HIS A 20 31.31 3.38 35.48
C HIS A 20 30.12 2.43 35.38
N ALA A 21 28.91 2.98 35.53
CA ALA A 21 27.71 2.33 35.07
C ALA A 21 27.87 2.21 33.55
N GLN A 22 28.41 1.08 33.10
CA GLN A 22 28.22 0.63 31.74
C GLN A 22 26.70 0.54 31.56
N LEU A 23 26.17 1.53 30.84
CA LEU A 23 24.82 1.44 30.29
C LEU A 23 24.71 0.05 29.66
N PRO A 24 23.64 -0.72 29.95
CA PRO A 24 23.43 -1.96 29.23
C PRO A 24 23.44 -1.57 27.75
N VAL A 25 24.37 -2.17 27.01
CA VAL A 25 24.34 -2.14 25.55
C VAL A 25 23.11 -2.94 25.19
N ASP A 26 21.96 -2.29 25.21
CA ASP A 26 20.73 -2.78 24.63
C ASP A 26 20.92 -2.65 23.12
N SER A 27 21.75 -3.55 22.57
CA SER A 27 21.88 -3.81 21.15
C SER A 27 20.61 -4.51 20.67
N LEU A 28 19.46 -3.85 20.89
CA LEU A 28 18.24 -4.08 20.17
C LEU A 28 18.52 -3.72 18.71
N VAL A 29 19.03 -4.69 17.95
CA VAL A 29 19.08 -4.62 16.49
C VAL A 29 17.68 -4.24 16.04
N LYS A 30 17.50 -2.99 15.61
CA LYS A 30 16.22 -2.48 15.13
C LYS A 30 15.95 -3.10 13.76
N ILE A 31 15.40 -4.30 13.76
CA ILE A 31 15.03 -5.04 12.55
C ILE A 31 14.08 -4.15 11.74
N SER A 32 14.40 -3.92 10.46
CA SER A 32 13.57 -3.11 9.59
C SER A 32 12.21 -3.77 9.34
N LYS A 33 11.19 -2.98 9.01
CA LYS A 33 9.85 -3.52 8.72
C LYS A 33 9.90 -4.52 7.55
N GLN A 34 10.74 -4.25 6.57
CA GLN A 34 11.00 -5.11 5.42
C GLN A 34 11.64 -6.44 5.84
N GLN A 35 12.60 -6.42 6.76
CA GLN A 35 13.22 -7.65 7.29
C GLN A 35 12.20 -8.50 8.06
N ARG A 36 11.30 -7.89 8.84
CA ARG A 36 10.22 -8.65 9.51
C ARG A 36 9.26 -9.29 8.50
N ALA A 37 8.94 -8.58 7.42
CA ALA A 37 8.12 -9.12 6.34
C ALA A 37 8.78 -10.32 5.65
N LEU A 38 10.10 -10.24 5.39
CA LEU A 38 10.87 -11.36 4.85
C LEU A 38 10.93 -12.54 5.82
N ALA A 39 11.23 -12.30 7.10
CA ALA A 39 11.24 -13.35 8.12
C ALA A 39 9.88 -14.05 8.22
N PHE A 40 8.77 -13.31 8.14
CA PHE A 40 7.45 -13.90 8.03
C PHE A 40 7.30 -14.76 6.77
N LEU A 41 7.64 -14.24 5.59
CA LEU A 41 7.54 -14.99 4.33
C LEU A 41 8.44 -16.24 4.30
N ASP A 42 9.57 -16.22 4.98
CA ASP A 42 10.45 -17.38 5.13
C ASP A 42 9.88 -18.40 6.10
N SER A 43 9.25 -17.95 7.20
CA SER A 43 8.51 -18.83 8.11
C SER A 43 7.29 -19.52 7.48
N VAL A 44 6.71 -18.92 6.43
CA VAL A 44 5.62 -19.52 5.64
C VAL A 44 6.11 -20.75 4.87
N GLY A 45 7.39 -20.81 4.49
CA GLY A 45 7.97 -21.91 3.72
C GLY A 45 7.35 -22.02 2.32
N LYS A 46 7.15 -23.27 1.87
CA LYS A 46 6.45 -23.56 0.59
C LYS A 46 4.94 -23.49 0.78
N LEU A 47 4.24 -22.94 -0.21
CA LEU A 47 2.78 -22.95 -0.28
C LEU A 47 2.30 -24.04 -1.22
N ALA A 48 1.28 -24.80 -0.79
CA ALA A 48 0.55 -25.69 -1.68
C ALA A 48 -0.34 -24.88 -2.64
N PRO A 49 -0.64 -25.41 -3.85
CA PRO A 49 -1.61 -24.80 -4.75
C PRO A 49 -2.95 -24.54 -4.05
N SER A 50 -3.44 -23.30 -4.15
CA SER A 50 -4.69 -22.91 -3.48
C SER A 50 -5.92 -23.37 -4.27
N ARG A 51 -6.82 -24.11 -3.60
CA ARG A 51 -8.17 -24.39 -4.11
C ARG A 51 -9.01 -23.13 -4.31
N HIS A 52 -8.66 -22.06 -3.61
CA HIS A 52 -9.35 -20.77 -3.74
C HIS A 52 -8.84 -19.97 -4.93
N TRP A 53 -7.61 -20.19 -5.37
CA TRP A 53 -6.93 -19.42 -6.43
C TRP A 53 -6.27 -20.38 -7.42
N PRO A 54 -7.06 -21.09 -8.25
CA PRO A 54 -6.58 -22.23 -9.04
C PRO A 54 -5.49 -21.88 -10.05
N ASN A 55 -5.42 -20.62 -10.49
CA ASN A 55 -4.48 -20.16 -11.51
C ASN A 55 -3.34 -19.29 -10.95
N VAL A 56 -3.28 -19.11 -9.64
CA VAL A 56 -2.22 -18.35 -8.96
C VAL A 56 -1.11 -19.33 -8.57
N ASP A 57 -0.02 -19.29 -9.34
CA ASP A 57 1.20 -20.06 -9.05
C ASP A 57 1.75 -19.70 -7.67
N ALA A 58 1.92 -20.71 -6.81
CA ALA A 58 2.24 -20.52 -5.40
C ALA A 58 3.68 -20.01 -5.17
N ASP A 59 4.63 -20.46 -5.99
CA ASP A 59 6.03 -20.11 -5.86
C ASP A 59 6.26 -18.68 -6.38
N LEU A 60 5.73 -18.36 -7.57
CA LEU A 60 5.75 -17.00 -8.12
C LEU A 60 5.00 -16.03 -7.21
N PHE A 61 3.90 -16.45 -6.58
CA PHE A 61 3.18 -15.65 -5.61
C PHE A 61 4.07 -15.23 -4.43
N LEU A 62 4.80 -16.16 -3.82
CA LEU A 62 5.73 -15.84 -2.73
C LEU A 62 6.91 -14.98 -3.20
N VAL A 63 7.47 -15.25 -4.38
CA VAL A 63 8.55 -14.45 -4.98
C VAL A 63 8.08 -13.00 -5.19
N ASN A 64 6.86 -12.81 -5.67
CA ASN A 64 6.27 -11.48 -5.81
C ASN A 64 6.17 -10.78 -4.45
N LEU A 65 5.63 -11.44 -3.41
CA LEU A 65 5.50 -10.82 -2.09
C LEU A 65 6.85 -10.42 -1.50
N ARG A 66 7.89 -11.24 -1.65
CA ARG A 66 9.27 -10.88 -1.25
C ARG A 66 9.76 -9.65 -2.02
N THR A 67 9.53 -9.63 -3.33
CA THR A 67 9.89 -8.49 -4.18
C THR A 67 9.19 -7.21 -3.74
N PHE A 68 7.90 -7.27 -3.39
CA PHE A 68 7.13 -6.10 -2.96
C PHE A 68 7.57 -5.59 -1.60
N ALA A 69 7.90 -6.49 -0.67
CA ALA A 69 8.41 -6.13 0.65
C ALA A 69 9.75 -5.39 0.57
N LEU A 70 10.63 -5.81 -0.35
CA LEU A 70 11.94 -5.19 -0.56
C LEU A 70 11.89 -3.94 -1.44
N THR A 71 11.05 -3.95 -2.46
CA THR A 71 10.99 -2.93 -3.50
C THR A 71 9.53 -2.54 -3.79
N PRO A 72 8.90 -1.71 -2.94
CA PRO A 72 7.49 -1.33 -3.09
C PRO A 72 7.12 -0.78 -4.47
N LEU A 73 8.03 -0.04 -5.11
CA LEU A 73 7.82 0.56 -6.44
C LEU A 73 7.82 -0.46 -7.59
N ARG A 74 8.20 -1.73 -7.35
CA ARG A 74 8.03 -2.80 -8.35
C ARG A 74 6.60 -3.32 -8.43
N PHE A 75 5.73 -2.90 -7.53
CA PHE A 75 4.30 -3.19 -7.61
C PHE A 75 3.69 -2.40 -8.78
N TYR A 76 3.39 -3.09 -9.89
CA TYR A 76 3.03 -2.44 -11.15
C TYR A 76 1.66 -2.92 -11.67
N GLU A 77 0.82 -1.97 -12.06
CA GLU A 77 -0.55 -2.16 -12.53
C GLU A 77 -0.67 -2.85 -13.90
N GLY A 78 0.43 -2.95 -14.65
CA GLY A 78 0.41 -3.48 -16.00
C GLY A 78 0.06 -2.44 -17.06
N LYS A 79 0.54 -2.66 -18.29
CA LYS A 79 0.28 -1.77 -19.44
C LYS A 79 -1.17 -1.89 -19.89
N GLY A 80 -1.84 -0.75 -20.07
CA GLY A 80 -3.18 -0.68 -20.64
C GLY A 80 -4.32 -1.06 -19.69
N THR A 81 -4.03 -1.35 -18.42
CA THR A 81 -5.06 -1.60 -17.40
C THR A 81 -5.52 -0.28 -16.77
N ASN A 82 -6.69 -0.31 -16.13
CA ASN A 82 -7.19 0.78 -15.29
C ASN A 82 -6.84 0.59 -13.80
N PHE A 83 -5.76 -0.14 -13.50
CA PHE A 83 -5.35 -0.49 -12.13
C PHE A 83 -4.40 0.53 -11.46
N CYS A 84 -4.07 1.65 -12.11
CA CYS A 84 -3.11 2.64 -11.59
C CYS A 84 -3.45 3.15 -10.17
N ALA A 85 -4.73 3.41 -9.88
CA ALA A 85 -5.16 3.85 -8.55
C ALA A 85 -4.97 2.75 -7.49
N TYR A 86 -5.12 1.48 -7.86
CA TYR A 86 -4.87 0.35 -6.97
C TYR A 86 -3.37 0.14 -6.74
N SER A 87 -2.53 0.40 -7.75
CA SER A 87 -1.07 0.40 -7.59
C SER A 87 -0.64 1.49 -6.62
N ALA A 88 -1.11 2.73 -6.85
CA ALA A 88 -0.82 3.88 -5.98
C ALA A 88 -1.24 3.63 -4.53
N ILE A 89 -2.43 3.11 -4.26
CA ILE A 89 -2.87 2.87 -2.88
C ILE A 89 -2.07 1.74 -2.20
N THR A 90 -1.55 0.79 -2.97
CA THR A 90 -0.74 -0.33 -2.45
C THR A 90 0.64 0.11 -2.00
N TYR A 91 1.12 1.26 -2.48
CA TYR A 91 2.33 1.89 -1.94
C TYR A 91 2.26 2.07 -0.41
N ILE A 92 1.08 2.36 0.14
CA ILE A 92 0.89 2.56 1.58
C ILE A 92 1.30 1.32 2.39
N PRO A 93 0.61 0.17 2.26
CA PRO A 93 0.92 -0.97 3.10
C PRO A 93 2.34 -1.48 2.83
N LEU A 94 2.84 -1.40 1.59
CA LEU A 94 4.21 -1.82 1.29
C LEU A 94 5.30 -0.96 1.95
N ASN A 95 5.08 0.34 2.17
CA ASN A 95 6.06 1.21 2.84
C ASN A 95 5.87 1.30 4.36
N TYR A 96 4.62 1.29 4.82
CA TYR A 96 4.32 1.54 6.24
C TYR A 96 4.17 0.26 7.06
N ASP A 97 3.69 -0.83 6.47
CA ASP A 97 3.49 -2.13 7.11
C ASP A 97 3.59 -3.31 6.13
N PRO A 98 4.79 -3.54 5.53
CA PRO A 98 4.98 -4.60 4.54
C PRO A 98 4.71 -5.99 5.13
N GLU A 99 4.98 -6.19 6.43
CA GLU A 99 4.70 -7.46 7.11
C GLU A 99 3.19 -7.70 7.21
N GLY A 100 2.41 -6.71 7.66
CA GLY A 100 0.96 -6.81 7.71
C GLY A 100 0.34 -7.06 6.33
N PHE A 101 0.89 -6.44 5.28
CA PHE A 101 0.48 -6.73 3.90
C PHE A 101 0.78 -8.17 3.49
N SER A 102 2.00 -8.66 3.74
CA SER A 102 2.38 -10.05 3.44
C SER A 102 1.50 -11.06 4.16
N ARG A 103 1.22 -10.83 5.46
CA ARG A 103 0.30 -11.67 6.24
C ARG A 103 -1.09 -11.69 5.63
N PHE A 104 -1.64 -10.51 5.34
CA PHE A 104 -2.93 -10.38 4.68
C PHE A 104 -2.99 -11.15 3.35
N MET A 105 -1.98 -11.00 2.48
CA MET A 105 -1.95 -11.64 1.18
C MET A 105 -1.85 -13.17 1.29
N VAL A 106 -1.04 -13.68 2.21
CA VAL A 106 -0.92 -15.12 2.47
C VAL A 106 -2.23 -15.68 3.03
N THR A 107 -2.88 -14.99 3.97
CA THR A 107 -4.21 -15.39 4.48
C THR A 107 -5.25 -15.41 3.35
N LEU A 108 -5.27 -14.37 2.51
CA LEU A 108 -6.19 -14.30 1.38
C LEU A 108 -5.96 -15.44 0.38
N TYR A 109 -4.69 -15.80 0.12
CA TYR A 109 -4.33 -16.93 -0.73
C TYR A 109 -4.80 -18.28 -0.14
N ARG A 110 -4.56 -18.50 1.15
CA ARG A 110 -4.87 -19.77 1.82
C ARG A 110 -6.37 -19.97 2.04
N GLU A 111 -7.10 -18.92 2.42
CA GLU A 111 -8.50 -19.03 2.84
C GLU A 111 -9.50 -18.52 1.81
N GLY A 112 -9.03 -17.86 0.74
CA GLY A 112 -9.89 -17.18 -0.23
C GLY A 112 -10.61 -15.95 0.32
N LYS A 113 -10.33 -15.56 1.57
CA LYS A 113 -10.88 -14.38 2.25
C LYS A 113 -9.87 -13.85 3.25
N ALA A 114 -9.87 -12.54 3.47
CA ALA A 114 -9.03 -11.90 4.48
C ALA A 114 -9.58 -10.53 4.85
N LYS A 115 -9.09 -9.96 5.96
CA LYS A 115 -9.47 -8.62 6.42
C LYS A 115 -8.28 -7.68 6.32
N MET A 116 -8.50 -6.48 5.79
CA MET A 116 -7.55 -5.36 5.87
C MET A 116 -8.30 -4.11 6.34
N GLY A 117 -7.82 -3.49 7.41
CA GLY A 117 -8.49 -2.38 8.06
C GLY A 117 -9.95 -2.72 8.40
N LYS A 118 -10.90 -1.93 7.87
CA LYS A 118 -12.35 -2.07 8.07
C LYS A 118 -13.03 -2.89 6.96
N VAL A 119 -12.27 -3.63 6.16
CA VAL A 119 -12.76 -4.30 4.95
C VAL A 119 -12.48 -5.79 4.97
N TRP A 120 -13.53 -6.58 4.80
CA TRP A 120 -13.44 -7.99 4.48
C TRP A 120 -13.43 -8.19 2.96
N PHE A 121 -12.38 -8.86 2.49
CA PHE A 121 -12.27 -9.34 1.12
C PHE A 121 -12.80 -10.77 1.03
N ARG A 122 -13.77 -10.96 0.15
CA ARG A 122 -14.38 -12.25 -0.21
C ARG A 122 -14.65 -12.22 -1.72
N PRO A 123 -13.59 -12.29 -2.54
CA PRO A 123 -13.70 -12.11 -3.98
C PRO A 123 -14.63 -13.16 -4.61
N GLY A 124 -15.40 -12.72 -5.60
CA GLY A 124 -16.29 -13.60 -6.37
C GLY A 124 -15.54 -14.73 -7.07
N LYS A 125 -16.26 -15.81 -7.44
CA LYS A 125 -15.68 -16.91 -8.22
C LYS A 125 -14.97 -16.45 -9.50
N PRO A 126 -15.53 -15.52 -10.32
CA PRO A 126 -14.86 -15.06 -11.54
C PRO A 126 -13.49 -14.43 -11.27
N ILE A 127 -13.38 -13.63 -10.21
CA ILE A 127 -12.13 -13.01 -9.77
C ILE A 127 -11.10 -14.06 -9.37
N ARG A 128 -11.52 -15.03 -8.56
CA ARG A 128 -10.68 -16.10 -8.07
C ARG A 128 -10.14 -16.98 -9.19
N THR A 129 -10.95 -17.21 -10.21
CA THR A 129 -10.55 -17.98 -11.40
C THR A 129 -9.65 -17.16 -12.32
N GLU A 130 -9.86 -15.85 -12.49
CA GLU A 130 -9.05 -15.08 -13.43
C GLU A 130 -7.67 -14.67 -12.89
N ALA A 131 -7.51 -14.52 -11.57
CA ALA A 131 -6.23 -14.16 -10.98
C ALA A 131 -5.12 -15.16 -11.38
N GLY A 132 -4.01 -14.65 -11.92
CA GLY A 132 -2.90 -15.44 -12.47
C GLY A 132 -2.99 -15.70 -13.98
N LEU A 133 -4.14 -15.44 -14.60
CA LEU A 133 -4.35 -15.60 -16.04
C LEU A 133 -4.23 -14.30 -16.85
N ILE A 134 -4.13 -13.13 -16.21
CA ILE A 134 -3.99 -11.87 -16.94
C ILE A 134 -2.62 -11.87 -17.64
N ARG A 135 -2.63 -11.65 -18.96
CA ARG A 135 -1.45 -11.59 -19.81
C ARG A 135 -1.48 -10.33 -20.69
N TYR A 136 -0.35 -10.06 -21.35
CA TYR A 136 -0.15 -8.92 -22.26
C TYR A 136 -0.22 -7.56 -21.60
N LYS A 137 0.10 -7.51 -20.30
CA LYS A 137 0.16 -6.32 -19.45
C LYS A 137 1.59 -6.04 -18.96
N GLY A 138 2.61 -6.74 -19.46
CA GLY A 138 4.01 -6.45 -19.11
C GLY A 138 4.39 -7.01 -17.74
N ALA A 139 4.89 -6.19 -16.82
CA ALA A 139 5.35 -6.70 -15.51
C ALA A 139 4.24 -7.36 -14.67
N LEU A 140 2.97 -7.06 -14.95
CA LEU A 140 1.83 -7.71 -14.32
C LEU A 140 1.65 -9.18 -14.78
N ASP A 141 2.16 -9.54 -15.96
CA ASP A 141 1.98 -10.88 -16.55
C ASP A 141 2.69 -11.98 -15.74
N ILE A 142 3.73 -11.59 -15.01
CA ILE A 142 4.53 -12.45 -14.13
C ILE A 142 4.26 -12.16 -12.66
N SER A 143 3.17 -11.44 -12.36
CA SER A 143 2.84 -10.99 -11.02
C SER A 143 1.50 -11.53 -10.52
N PRO A 144 1.36 -12.85 -10.30
CA PRO A 144 0.11 -13.44 -9.81
C PRO A 144 -0.37 -12.84 -8.47
N ALA A 145 0.54 -12.44 -7.57
CA ALA A 145 0.16 -11.74 -6.34
C ALA A 145 -0.42 -10.34 -6.60
N GLY A 146 0.16 -9.60 -7.56
CA GLY A 146 -0.35 -8.30 -7.99
C GLY A 146 -1.73 -8.42 -8.63
N GLN A 147 -1.91 -9.37 -9.55
CA GLN A 147 -3.20 -9.65 -10.18
C GLN A 147 -4.28 -9.98 -9.15
N MET A 148 -3.98 -10.88 -8.20
CA MET A 148 -4.89 -11.25 -7.12
C MET A 148 -5.35 -10.02 -6.33
N TRP A 149 -4.41 -9.15 -5.95
CA TRP A 149 -4.72 -7.95 -5.17
C TRP A 149 -5.55 -6.92 -5.95
N PHE A 150 -5.17 -6.63 -7.20
CA PHE A 150 -5.87 -5.67 -8.04
C PHE A 150 -7.32 -6.08 -8.31
N LEU A 151 -7.52 -7.35 -8.66
CA LEU A 151 -8.86 -7.87 -8.90
C LEU A 151 -9.70 -7.86 -7.62
N CYS A 152 -9.11 -8.17 -6.46
CA CYS A 152 -9.80 -8.06 -5.16
C CYS A 152 -10.25 -6.63 -4.84
N LEU A 153 -9.40 -5.65 -5.10
CA LEU A 153 -9.72 -4.24 -4.89
C LEU A 153 -10.85 -3.78 -5.83
N ALA A 154 -10.74 -4.10 -7.11
CA ALA A 154 -11.73 -3.74 -8.12
C ALA A 154 -13.08 -4.44 -7.88
N ASP A 155 -13.07 -5.69 -7.41
CA ASP A 155 -14.28 -6.43 -7.03
C ASP A 155 -14.95 -5.80 -5.80
N ARG A 156 -14.17 -5.50 -4.76
CA ARG A 156 -14.71 -5.02 -3.49
C ARG A 156 -15.21 -3.58 -3.56
N PHE A 157 -14.52 -2.70 -4.28
CA PHE A 157 -14.82 -1.27 -4.29
C PHE A 157 -15.47 -0.85 -5.62
N LYS A 158 -16.75 -0.50 -5.57
CA LYS A 158 -17.49 0.04 -6.72
C LYS A 158 -17.73 1.55 -6.58
N GLY A 159 -17.62 2.30 -7.67
CA GLY A 159 -17.95 3.72 -7.76
C GLY A 159 -19.10 3.96 -8.73
N TYR A 160 -19.43 5.24 -8.98
CA TYR A 160 -20.45 5.60 -9.97
C TYR A 160 -20.08 5.15 -11.40
N LEU A 161 -18.78 5.00 -11.70
CA LEU A 161 -18.30 4.45 -12.98
C LEU A 161 -18.67 2.96 -13.17
N ASN A 162 -19.01 2.26 -12.08
CA ASN A 162 -19.30 0.83 -12.07
C ASN A 162 -20.81 0.52 -12.02
N VAL A 163 -21.68 1.52 -12.20
CA VAL A 163 -23.14 1.32 -12.04
C VAL A 163 -23.68 0.33 -13.07
N PHE A 164 -23.22 0.43 -14.32
CA PHE A 164 -23.69 -0.42 -15.43
C PHE A 164 -22.97 -1.77 -15.52
N ASN A 165 -21.77 -1.89 -14.95
CA ASN A 165 -21.05 -3.16 -14.85
C ASN A 165 -20.51 -3.38 -13.44
N ARG A 166 -21.21 -4.19 -12.66
CA ARG A 166 -20.87 -4.51 -11.26
C ARG A 166 -20.12 -5.83 -11.12
N ASN A 167 -20.29 -6.75 -12.07
CA ASN A 167 -19.72 -8.08 -12.03
C ASN A 167 -18.46 -8.14 -12.91
N PHE A 168 -17.57 -9.07 -12.61
CA PHE A 168 -16.35 -9.21 -13.41
C PHE A 168 -16.58 -10.09 -14.64
N ASN A 169 -16.14 -9.62 -15.79
CA ASN A 169 -15.93 -10.38 -17.01
C ASN A 169 -14.47 -10.29 -17.46
N LYS A 170 -13.98 -11.31 -18.18
CA LYS A 170 -12.62 -11.30 -18.71
C LYS A 170 -12.38 -10.07 -19.59
N GLY A 171 -11.29 -9.35 -19.35
CA GLY A 171 -10.95 -8.09 -20.03
C GLY A 171 -11.39 -6.83 -19.27
N ASP A 172 -12.16 -6.97 -18.19
CA ASP A 172 -12.64 -5.83 -17.39
C ASP A 172 -11.52 -5.05 -16.67
N GLU A 173 -10.29 -5.58 -16.63
CA GLU A 173 -9.13 -4.83 -16.16
C GLU A 173 -8.84 -3.58 -17.00
N ASN A 174 -9.35 -3.51 -18.24
CA ASN A 174 -9.18 -2.37 -19.15
C ASN A 174 -10.45 -1.49 -19.27
N THR A 175 -11.55 -1.86 -18.59
CA THR A 175 -12.85 -1.19 -18.71
C THR A 175 -13.12 -0.29 -17.51
N LEU A 176 -14.29 0.38 -17.53
CA LEU A 176 -14.76 1.18 -16.41
C LEU A 176 -14.93 0.37 -15.13
N TRP A 177 -15.08 -0.96 -15.23
CA TRP A 177 -15.13 -1.87 -14.08
C TRP A 177 -13.89 -1.72 -13.18
N ALA A 178 -12.70 -1.72 -13.79
CA ALA A 178 -11.45 -1.53 -13.07
C ALA A 178 -11.15 -0.05 -12.75
N SER A 179 -11.79 0.91 -13.42
CA SER A 179 -11.54 2.34 -13.19
C SER A 179 -11.87 2.78 -11.76
N THR A 180 -11.16 3.81 -11.34
CA THR A 180 -11.33 4.46 -10.04
C THR A 180 -11.70 5.92 -10.27
N ASN A 181 -12.65 6.40 -9.49
CA ASN A 181 -13.01 7.80 -9.38
C ASN A 181 -12.55 8.34 -8.01
N PHE A 182 -12.54 9.66 -7.85
CA PHE A 182 -12.04 10.35 -6.67
C PHE A 182 -12.73 9.86 -5.38
N ALA A 183 -14.06 9.73 -5.40
CA ALA A 183 -14.83 9.24 -4.26
C ALA A 183 -14.47 7.79 -3.88
N LYS A 184 -14.31 6.91 -4.86
CA LYS A 184 -13.90 5.51 -4.68
C LYS A 184 -12.49 5.43 -4.10
N PHE A 185 -11.55 6.20 -4.62
CA PHE A 185 -10.17 6.24 -4.13
C PHE A 185 -10.11 6.65 -2.66
N ASN A 186 -10.74 7.77 -2.29
CA ASN A 186 -10.77 8.25 -0.91
C ASN A 186 -11.46 7.26 0.03
N ARG A 187 -12.53 6.58 -0.43
CA ARG A 187 -13.18 5.54 0.36
C ARG A 187 -12.28 4.32 0.55
N MET A 188 -11.47 3.94 -0.43
CA MET A 188 -10.47 2.88 -0.25
C MET A 188 -9.46 3.28 0.84
N LEU A 189 -8.88 4.48 0.77
CA LEU A 189 -7.92 4.97 1.78
C LEU A 189 -8.48 4.89 3.21
N ARG A 190 -9.67 5.47 3.44
CA ARG A 190 -10.31 5.52 4.77
C ARG A 190 -10.73 4.17 5.33
N ARG A 191 -10.99 3.20 4.45
CA ARG A 191 -11.49 1.88 4.86
C ARG A 191 -10.36 0.85 5.00
N LEU A 192 -9.33 0.91 4.17
CA LEU A 192 -8.21 -0.02 4.21
C LEU A 192 -7.19 0.37 5.28
N PHE A 193 -7.00 1.67 5.51
CA PHE A 193 -6.01 2.17 6.46
C PHE A 193 -6.68 3.01 7.55
N LEU A 194 -6.02 3.09 8.70
CA LEU A 194 -6.47 3.85 9.86
C LEU A 194 -5.96 5.29 9.85
N PHE A 195 -5.78 5.87 8.66
CA PHE A 195 -5.32 7.25 8.52
C PHE A 195 -6.48 8.24 8.51
N GLU A 196 -6.19 9.44 8.99
CA GLU A 196 -7.01 10.61 8.72
C GLU A 196 -6.78 11.05 7.26
N VAL A 197 -7.85 11.10 6.48
CA VAL A 197 -7.78 11.38 5.03
C VAL A 197 -8.47 12.69 4.72
N HIS A 198 -7.67 13.75 4.56
CA HIS A 198 -8.09 15.02 4.00
C HIS A 198 -7.99 14.96 2.48
N ALA A 199 -9.06 15.35 1.80
CA ALA A 199 -9.14 15.30 0.34
C ALA A 199 -9.73 16.60 -0.20
N LYS A 200 -9.07 17.21 -1.18
CA LYS A 200 -9.54 18.39 -1.90
C LYS A 200 -9.54 18.08 -3.40
N GLY A 201 -10.71 17.83 -3.96
CA GLY A 201 -10.85 17.43 -5.36
C GLY A 201 -12.27 16.99 -5.71
N SER A 202 -12.53 16.82 -7.00
CA SER A 202 -13.71 16.15 -7.53
C SER A 202 -13.38 15.66 -8.95
N ASP A 203 -14.04 14.60 -9.38
CA ASP A 203 -13.90 14.05 -10.74
C ASP A 203 -14.43 15.00 -11.81
N LEU A 204 -15.41 15.85 -11.46
CA LEU A 204 -16.15 16.70 -12.42
C LEU A 204 -15.80 18.18 -12.33
N ILE A 205 -15.49 18.67 -11.13
CA ILE A 205 -15.31 20.11 -10.87
C ILE A 205 -14.01 20.32 -10.11
N ARG A 206 -13.08 21.08 -10.69
CA ARG A 206 -11.83 21.41 -10.02
C ARG A 206 -12.10 22.41 -8.89
N PRO A 207 -11.80 22.07 -7.62
CA PRO A 207 -11.95 23.04 -6.53
C PRO A 207 -10.91 24.16 -6.67
N PRO A 208 -11.25 25.41 -6.31
CA PRO A 208 -10.33 26.52 -6.39
C PRO A 208 -9.17 26.35 -5.40
N VAL A 209 -7.95 26.54 -5.91
CA VAL A 209 -6.71 26.63 -5.15
C VAL A 209 -5.98 27.85 -5.69
N LYS A 210 -5.85 28.90 -4.87
CA LYS A 210 -5.28 30.19 -5.29
C LYS A 210 -3.81 30.06 -5.67
N ASP A 211 -3.02 29.45 -4.78
CA ASP A 211 -1.61 29.14 -5.02
C ASP A 211 -1.39 27.63 -4.83
N LEU A 212 -1.20 26.93 -5.95
CA LEU A 212 -1.01 25.49 -5.96
C LEU A 212 0.34 25.09 -5.36
N TYR A 213 1.40 25.87 -5.60
CA TYR A 213 2.74 25.55 -5.11
C TYR A 213 2.76 25.65 -3.58
N SER A 214 2.32 26.79 -3.03
CA SER A 214 2.28 26.98 -1.58
C SER A 214 1.37 25.96 -0.90
N TYR A 215 0.21 25.65 -1.51
CA TYR A 215 -0.68 24.62 -1.00
C TYR A 215 -0.02 23.24 -0.97
N LEU A 216 0.64 22.81 -2.04
CA LEU A 216 1.30 21.50 -2.09
C LEU A 216 2.50 21.44 -1.13
N SER A 217 3.32 22.49 -1.08
CA SER A 217 4.46 22.60 -0.17
C SER A 217 4.03 22.50 1.29
N GLU A 218 2.94 23.18 1.68
CA GLU A 218 2.36 23.05 3.02
C GLU A 218 1.91 21.61 3.30
N LYS A 219 1.18 20.98 2.36
CA LYS A 219 0.64 19.63 2.56
C LYS A 219 1.72 18.54 2.60
N ILE A 220 2.86 18.72 1.92
CA ILE A 220 3.94 17.72 1.91
C ILE A 220 4.49 17.52 3.33
N THR A 221 4.48 18.56 4.16
CA THR A 221 4.94 18.48 5.55
C THR A 221 4.00 17.71 6.47
N GLN A 222 2.74 17.49 6.06
CA GLN A 222 1.69 16.89 6.89
C GLN A 222 1.58 15.36 6.70
N GLY A 223 2.18 14.82 5.63
CA GLY A 223 2.19 13.38 5.38
C GLY A 223 2.16 13.02 3.89
N PRO A 224 1.87 11.74 3.56
CA PRO A 224 1.83 11.27 2.19
C PRO A 224 0.74 11.95 1.37
N ILE A 225 1.10 12.44 0.18
CA ILE A 225 0.15 13.05 -0.75
C ILE A 225 -0.12 12.11 -1.92
N PHE A 226 -1.40 11.94 -2.23
CA PHE A 226 -1.85 11.34 -3.48
C PHE A 226 -2.36 12.43 -4.41
N LEU A 227 -1.69 12.59 -5.55
CA LEU A 227 -2.09 13.52 -6.59
C LEU A 227 -2.94 12.81 -7.64
N TYR A 228 -4.14 13.33 -7.88
CA TYR A 228 -5.00 12.87 -8.96
C TYR A 228 -4.64 13.66 -10.22
N LEU A 229 -3.99 12.99 -11.18
CA LEU A 229 -3.51 13.61 -12.40
C LEU A 229 -4.26 13.04 -13.60
N ASN A 230 -4.64 13.91 -14.54
CA ASN A 230 -5.16 13.46 -15.82
C ASN A 230 -3.97 13.04 -16.70
N ASN A 231 -3.84 11.74 -16.95
CA ASN A 231 -2.73 11.17 -17.74
C ASN A 231 -2.60 11.76 -19.16
N ARG A 232 -3.66 12.34 -19.75
CA ARG A 232 -3.58 13.02 -21.05
C ARG A 232 -2.70 14.27 -21.02
N LEU A 233 -2.52 14.89 -19.86
CA LEU A 233 -1.73 16.12 -19.69
C LEU A 233 -0.25 15.83 -19.46
N LEU A 234 0.09 14.66 -18.90
CA LEU A 234 1.48 14.29 -18.58
C LEU A 234 2.18 13.57 -19.73
N TYR A 235 1.43 12.83 -20.54
CA TYR A 235 1.97 12.10 -21.69
C TYR A 235 1.38 12.68 -22.97
N LYS A 236 2.20 13.40 -23.76
CA LYS A 236 1.88 13.61 -25.19
C LYS A 236 1.77 12.22 -25.81
N LYS A 237 0.55 11.77 -26.10
CA LYS A 237 0.34 10.59 -26.95
C LYS A 237 0.99 10.91 -28.30
N LYS A 238 2.21 10.39 -28.54
CA LYS A 238 2.71 10.28 -29.90
C LYS A 238 1.76 9.30 -30.57
N HIS A 239 0.86 9.81 -31.40
CA HIS A 239 0.14 8.98 -32.34
C HIS A 239 1.24 8.37 -33.23
N VAL A 240 1.61 7.13 -32.96
CA VAL A 240 2.23 6.32 -34.01
C VAL A 240 1.11 6.20 -35.03
N VAL A 241 1.24 6.95 -36.12
CA VAL A 241 0.41 6.75 -37.30
C VAL A 241 0.68 5.32 -37.69
N THR A 242 -0.27 4.42 -37.41
CA THR A 242 -0.28 3.10 -38.01
C THR A 242 -0.39 3.36 -39.50
N ARG A 243 0.74 3.33 -40.21
CA ARG A 243 0.72 3.20 -41.66
C ARG A 243 0.14 1.81 -41.92
N PHE A 244 -1.12 1.77 -42.32
CA PHE A 244 -1.60 0.67 -43.13
C PHE A 244 -0.95 0.85 -44.50
N GLY A 245 -0.10 -0.10 -44.87
CA GLY A 245 0.68 -0.15 -46.09
C GLY A 245 1.60 -1.35 -46.03
#